data_AF-A0A5P9ETQ5-F1
#
_entry.id   AF-A0A5P9ETQ5-F1
#
_cell.length_a   1.000
_cell.length_b   1.000
_cell.length_c   1.000
_cell.angle_alpha   90.00
_cell.angle_beta   90.00
_cell.angle_gamma   90.00
#
_symmetry.space_group_name_H-M   'P 1'
#
loop_
_entity.id
_entity.type
_entity.pdbx_description
1 polymer ?
#
loop_
_entity_poly.entity_id
_entity_poly.type
_entity_poly.pdbx_seq_one_letter_code
_entity_poly.pdbx_strand_id
1 'polypeptide(L)' 'MVERKTFFAVIVRFTSKRSYLLDEAVISHMMSFKEELNTNTFNNGLGFFGHERIVKGLYTDIYFAPISILGKREQRKH' A
#
# COMPACT_ATOMS: atom_id res chain seq x y z
N MET A 1 4.87 1.60 2.01
CA MET A 1 4.41 0.21 2.22
C MET A 1 4.89 -0.27 3.58
N VAL A 2 4.20 -1.22 4.22
CA VAL A 2 4.68 -1.87 5.46
C VAL A 2 4.57 -3.38 5.28
N GLU A 3 5.67 -4.10 5.46
CA GLU A 3 5.69 -5.57 5.52
C GLU A 3 5.15 -6.02 6.88
N ARG A 4 4.26 -7.03 6.89
CA ARG A 4 3.41 -7.36 8.03
C ARG A 4 4.11 -8.22 9.10
N LYS A 5 5.13 -9.00 8.76
CA LYS A 5 5.82 -9.91 9.69
C LYS A 5 6.94 -9.22 10.46
N THR A 6 7.73 -8.43 9.77
CA THR A 6 8.93 -7.75 10.28
C THR A 6 8.69 -6.29 10.61
N PHE A 7 7.54 -5.74 10.19
CA PHE A 7 7.23 -4.31 10.29
C PHE A 7 8.23 -3.40 9.56
N PHE A 8 8.98 -3.93 8.59
CA PHE A 8 9.81 -3.14 7.70
C PHE A 8 8.92 -2.17 6.90
N ALA A 9 9.29 -0.89 6.88
CA ALA A 9 8.48 0.16 6.30
C ALA A 9 9.26 0.99 5.28
N VAL A 10 8.66 1.16 4.10
CA VAL A 10 9.11 2.11 3.07
C VAL A 10 8.17 3.31 3.09
N ILE A 11 8.70 4.47 3.50
CA ILE A 11 7.95 5.73 3.59
C ILE A 11 8.47 6.68 2.52
N VAL A 12 7.60 7.08 1.59
CA VAL A 12 7.91 8.03 0.52
C VAL A 12 7.06 9.29 0.74
N ARG A 13 7.71 10.45 0.79
CA ARG A 13 7.03 11.74 0.97
C ARG A 13 6.67 12.33 -0.40
N PHE A 14 5.41 12.71 -0.57
CA PHE A 14 4.91 13.37 -1.78
C PHE A 14 4.54 14.82 -1.50
N THR A 15 4.77 15.69 -2.48
CA THR A 15 4.35 17.11 -2.44
C THR A 15 2.95 17.33 -3.03
N SER A 16 2.38 16.36 -3.75
CA SER A 16 1.01 16.44 -4.31
C SER A 16 0.23 15.13 -4.15
N LYS A 17 -1.10 15.22 -4.01
CA LYS A 17 -2.03 14.08 -3.80
C LYS A 17 -2.50 13.42 -5.12
N ARG A 18 -1.74 13.54 -6.21
CA ARG A 18 -2.18 12.98 -7.51
C ARG A 18 -1.99 11.47 -7.54
N SER A 19 -3.07 10.73 -7.79
CA SER A 19 -3.09 9.26 -7.77
C SER A 19 -2.14 8.63 -8.81
N TYR A 20 -2.02 9.20 -10.01
CA TYR A 20 -1.12 8.65 -11.03
C TYR A 20 0.38 8.72 -10.66
N LEU A 21 0.77 9.68 -9.81
CA LEU A 21 2.14 9.77 -9.29
C LEU A 21 2.39 8.74 -8.19
N LEU A 22 1.33 8.27 -7.54
CA LEU A 22 1.42 7.27 -6.50
C LEU A 22 1.79 5.91 -7.09
N ASP A 23 1.16 5.49 -8.19
CA ASP A 23 1.43 4.20 -8.82
C ASP A 23 2.91 4.05 -9.22
N GLU A 24 3.44 5.03 -9.95
CA GLU A 24 4.84 5.05 -10.42
C GLU A 24 5.82 5.02 -9.26
N ALA A 25 5.57 5.82 -8.24
CA ALA A 25 6.44 5.86 -7.08
C ALA A 25 6.38 4.56 -6.30
N VAL A 26 5.21 3.93 -6.15
CA VAL A 26 5.11 2.62 -5.49
C VAL A 26 5.89 1.57 -6.30
N ILE A 27 5.73 1.50 -7.62
CA ILE A 27 6.49 0.56 -8.45
C ILE A 27 7.98 0.82 -8.30
N SER A 28 8.44 2.05 -8.54
CA SER A 28 9.86 2.40 -8.51
C SER A 28 10.54 2.12 -7.17
N HIS A 29 9.87 2.37 -6.04
CA HIS A 29 10.48 2.18 -4.71
C HIS A 29 10.33 0.76 -4.17
N MET A 30 9.43 -0.05 -4.75
CA MET A 30 9.18 -1.41 -4.30
C MET A 30 9.79 -2.47 -5.23
N MET A 31 10.24 -2.07 -6.43
CA MET A 31 10.89 -2.98 -7.40
C MET A 31 12.10 -3.72 -6.81
N SER A 32 12.88 -3.06 -5.95
CA SER A 32 14.04 -3.70 -5.28
C SER A 32 13.64 -4.78 -4.27
N PHE A 33 12.35 -4.87 -3.93
CA PHE A 33 11.79 -5.85 -2.98
C PHE A 33 10.84 -6.82 -3.68
N LYS A 34 10.86 -6.88 -5.01
CA LYS A 34 9.88 -7.63 -5.80
C LYS A 34 9.89 -9.12 -5.44
N GLU A 35 11.05 -9.70 -5.15
CA GLU A 35 11.18 -11.14 -4.86
C GLU A 35 10.64 -11.49 -3.46
N GLU A 36 10.57 -10.51 -2.57
CA GLU A 36 10.08 -10.65 -1.20
C GLU A 36 8.58 -10.30 -1.06
N LEU A 37 7.97 -9.70 -2.10
CA LEU A 37 6.57 -9.29 -2.10
C LEU A 37 5.68 -10.37 -2.71
N ASN A 38 4.88 -11.04 -1.86
CA ASN A 38 3.91 -12.04 -2.34
C ASN A 38 2.52 -11.42 -2.60
N THR A 39 2.03 -10.57 -1.70
CA THR A 39 0.68 -9.99 -1.78
C THR A 39 0.68 -8.58 -1.21
N ASN A 40 0.05 -7.65 -1.93
CA ASN A 40 -0.14 -6.27 -1.50
C ASN A 40 -1.55 -6.05 -0.95
N THR A 41 -1.65 -5.45 0.23
CA THR A 41 -2.92 -5.04 0.81
C THR A 41 -3.08 -3.53 0.74
N PHE A 42 -4.12 -3.05 0.05
CA PHE A 42 -4.44 -1.63 -0.02
C PHE A 42 -5.69 -1.29 0.79
N ASN A 43 -5.81 -0.02 1.18
CA ASN A 43 -7.07 0.50 1.71
C ASN A 43 -8.00 0.86 0.53
N ASN A 44 -9.30 0.97 0.80
CA ASN A 44 -10.31 1.32 -0.21
C ASN A 44 -10.35 2.82 -0.55
N GLY A 45 -9.26 3.56 -0.33
CA GLY A 45 -9.19 4.98 -0.61
C GLY A 45 -9.00 5.27 -2.11
N LEU A 46 -9.53 6.41 -2.56
CA LEU A 46 -9.39 6.89 -3.95
C LEU A 46 -7.94 7.02 -4.44
N GLY A 47 -6.97 7.09 -3.50
CA GLY A 47 -5.54 7.11 -3.81
C GLY A 47 -5.01 5.85 -4.49
N PHE A 48 -5.74 4.73 -4.43
CA PHE A 48 -5.34 3.44 -5.01
C PHE A 48 -6.20 3.01 -6.20
N PHE A 49 -6.87 3.94 -6.89
CA PHE A 49 -7.62 3.62 -8.11
C PHE A 49 -6.72 2.99 -9.20
N GLY A 50 -5.42 3.33 -9.23
CA GLY A 50 -4.43 2.79 -10.16
C GLY A 50 -3.76 1.46 -9.71
N HIS A 51 -4.30 0.78 -8.70
CA HIS A 51 -3.72 -0.44 -8.12
C HIS A 51 -3.40 -1.55 -9.14
N GLU A 52 -4.16 -1.67 -10.23
CA GLU A 52 -3.87 -2.65 -11.28
C GLU A 52 -2.49 -2.44 -11.91
N ARG A 53 -2.04 -1.19 -12.03
CA ARG A 53 -0.71 -0.84 -12.55
C ARG A 53 0.37 -1.29 -11.57
N ILE A 54 0.13 -1.09 -10.28
CA ILE A 54 1.05 -1.49 -9.21
C ILE A 54 1.21 -3.02 -9.19
N VAL A 55 0.09 -3.75 -9.26
CA VAL A 55 0.06 -5.22 -9.29
C VAL A 55 0.82 -5.76 -10.49
N LYS A 56 0.57 -5.23 -11.69
CA LYS A 56 1.28 -5.62 -12.91
C LYS A 56 2.77 -5.28 -12.83
N GLY A 57 3.11 -4.11 -12.29
CA GLY A 57 4.51 -3.66 -12.18
C GLY A 57 5.32 -4.48 -11.17
N LEU A 58 4.69 -4.92 -10.08
CA LEU A 58 5.36 -5.68 -9.02
C LEU A 58 5.15 -7.20 -9.12
N TYR A 59 4.29 -7.69 -10.01
CA TYR A 59 3.97 -9.12 -10.17
C TYR A 59 3.45 -9.75 -8.88
N THR A 60 2.60 -9.03 -8.16
CA THR A 60 2.07 -9.43 -6.85
C THR A 60 0.56 -9.56 -6.88
N ASP A 61 -0.01 -10.44 -6.07
CA ASP A 61 -1.45 -10.46 -5.85
C ASP A 61 -1.93 -9.24 -5.04
N ILE A 62 -3.23 -8.91 -5.16
CA ILE A 62 -3.85 -7.79 -4.44
C ILE A 62 -4.97 -8.22 -3.52
N TYR A 63 -5.01 -7.59 -2.35
CA TYR A 63 -6.12 -7.66 -1.43
C TYR A 63 -6.57 -6.24 -1.02
N PHE A 64 -7.87 -6.04 -0.94
CA PHE A 64 -8.45 -4.80 -0.44
C PHE A 64 -8.93 -4.99 0.99
N ALA A 65 -8.39 -4.20 1.92
CA ALA A 65 -8.77 -4.28 3.32
C ALA A 65 -10.24 -3.83 3.50
N PRO A 66 -11.12 -4.67 4.08
CA PRO A 66 -12.43 -4.20 4.50
C PRO A 66 -12.31 -3.04 5.50
N ILE A 67 -13.29 -2.13 5.47
CA ILE A 67 -13.36 -0.92 6.30
C ILE A 67 -13.22 -1.22 7.81
N SER A 68 -13.57 -2.43 8.24
CA SER A 68 -13.53 -2.87 9.64
C SER A 68 -12.13 -3.14 10.21
N ILE A 69 -11.08 -3.30 9.38
CA ILE A 69 -9.73 -3.66 9.87
C ILE A 69 -8.84 -2.45 10.19
N LEU A 70 -9.29 -1.23 9.87
CA LEU A 70 -8.50 0.00 10.04
C LEU A 70 -8.86 0.82 11.29
N GLY A 71 -9.84 0.40 12.11
CA GLY A 71 -10.45 1.27 13.13
C GLY A 71 -10.85 0.61 14.46
N LYS A 72 -10.02 -0.27 15.05
CA LYS A 72 -10.19 -0.69 16.46
C LYS A 72 -8.96 -0.39 17.32
N ARG A 73 -8.50 0.85 17.32
CA ARG A 73 -7.73 1.44 18.43
C ARG A 73 -8.26 2.87 18.62
N GLU A 74 -8.54 3.22 19.88
CA GLU A 74 -9.15 4.47 20.36
C GLU A 74 -10.69 4.56 20.48
N GLN A 75 -11.27 3.67 21.31
CA GLN A 75 -12.51 3.97 22.08
C GLN A 75 -12.39 3.24 23.44
N ARG A 76 -11.37 3.60 24.24
CA ARG A 76 -11.29 3.24 25.68
C ARG A 76 -10.56 4.34 26.43
N LYS A 77 -11.18 5.51 26.51
CA LYS A 77 -10.96 6.52 27.56
C LYS A 77 -12.22 7.39 27.67
N HIS A 78 -13.16 6.94 28.49
CA HIS A 78 -13.88 7.67 29.54
C HIS A 78 -15.13 6.90 29.93
#